data_AF-A0A846P967-F1
#
_entry.id   AF-A0A846P967-F1
#
_cell.length_a   1.000
_cell.length_b   1.000
_cell.length_c   1.000
_cell.angle_alpha   90.00
_cell.angle_beta   90.00
_cell.angle_gamma   90.00
#
_symmetry.space_group_name_H-M   'P 1'
#
loop_
_entity.id
_entity.type
_entity.pdbx_description
1 polymer ?
#
loop_
_entity_poly.entity_id
_entity_poly.type
_entity_poly.pdbx_seq_one_letter_code
_entity_poly.pdbx_strand_id
1 'polypeptide(L)' 'MASFDVHVIYDDQEGISDVRVVLSFTSVLRGMTAEEYTDSSGHAWFDGYEEGEIEVFIDGASYGTYHYSDGGSITITK' A
#
# COMPACT_ATOMS: atom_id res chain seq x y z
N MET A 1 8.21 9.96 10.89
CA MET A 1 8.25 9.00 9.78
C MET A 1 7.23 7.95 10.13
N ALA A 2 6.15 7.87 9.38
CA ALA A 2 5.04 6.96 9.66
C ALA A 2 5.27 5.62 8.96
N SER A 3 4.74 4.55 9.55
CA SER A 3 4.73 3.19 9.02
C SER A 3 3.33 2.82 8.51
N PHE A 4 3.25 2.12 7.39
CA PHE A 4 1.99 1.71 6.78
C PHE A 4 2.10 0.33 6.14
N ASP A 5 1.12 -0.53 6.40
CA ASP A 5 1.04 -1.89 5.89
C ASP A 5 -0.05 -2.03 4.84
N VAL A 6 0.27 -2.69 3.72
CA VAL A 6 -0.69 -3.09 2.69
C VAL A 6 -0.73 -4.61 2.62
N HIS A 7 -1.82 -5.19 3.08
CA HIS A 7 -2.05 -6.62 3.03
C HIS A 7 -2.90 -6.98 1.81
N VAL A 8 -2.33 -7.67 0.84
CA VAL A 8 -3.00 -8.13 -0.37
C VAL A 8 -3.37 -9.60 -0.22
N ILE A 9 -4.65 -9.89 -0.31
CA ILE A 9 -5.22 -11.24 -0.14
C ILE A 9 -6.09 -11.65 -1.33
N TYR A 10 -6.21 -12.94 -1.56
CA TYR A 10 -7.23 -13.54 -2.42
C TYR A 10 -8.61 -13.54 -1.73
N ASP A 11 -9.69 -13.79 -2.49
CA ASP A 11 -11.06 -13.96 -1.98
C ASP A 11 -11.20 -15.04 -0.88
N ASP A 12 -10.28 -16.01 -0.83
CA ASP A 12 -10.23 -17.07 0.18
C ASP A 12 -9.43 -16.70 1.45
N GLN A 13 -9.00 -15.45 1.56
CA GLN A 13 -8.16 -14.90 2.64
C GLN A 13 -6.70 -15.39 2.64
N GLU A 14 -6.23 -16.04 1.58
CA GLU A 14 -4.79 -16.34 1.44
C GLU A 14 -4.02 -15.09 0.97
N GLY A 15 -2.87 -14.82 1.61
CA GLY A 15 -1.98 -13.73 1.23
C GLY A 15 -1.33 -13.97 -0.14
N ILE A 16 -1.29 -12.94 -0.98
CA ILE A 16 -0.71 -13.02 -2.32
C ILE A 16 0.73 -12.49 -2.28
N SER A 17 1.70 -13.35 -2.57
CA SER A 17 3.11 -12.97 -2.61
C SER A 17 3.57 -12.41 -3.95
N ASP A 18 4.66 -11.64 -3.92
CA ASP A 18 5.30 -11.05 -5.12
C ASP A 18 4.38 -10.13 -5.93
N VAL A 19 3.41 -9.51 -5.27
CA VAL A 19 2.50 -8.54 -5.87
C VAL A 19 3.09 -7.15 -5.75
N ARG A 20 3.09 -6.40 -6.85
CA ARG A 20 3.60 -5.03 -6.88
C ARG A 20 2.56 -4.08 -6.28
N VAL A 21 2.94 -3.43 -5.18
CA VAL A 21 2.13 -2.41 -4.50
C VAL A 21 2.79 -1.05 -4.71
N VAL A 22 2.03 -0.10 -5.23
CA VAL A 22 2.49 1.28 -5.43
C VAL A 22 1.58 2.24 -4.67
N LEU A 23 2.18 3.08 -3.83
CA LEU A 23 1.51 4.20 -3.18
C LEU A 23 1.83 5.48 -3.93
N SER A 24 0.79 6.18 -4.41
CA SER A 24 0.92 7.51 -4.99
C SER A 24 0.44 8.55 -3.98
N PHE A 25 1.35 9.40 -3.51
CA PHE A 25 1.01 10.44 -2.55
C PHE A 25 0.38 11.63 -3.28
N THR A 26 -0.89 11.94 -2.96
CA THR A 26 -1.69 12.90 -3.74
C THR A 26 -1.34 14.38 -3.50
N SER A 27 -0.60 14.67 -2.42
CA SER A 27 -0.20 16.04 -2.10
C SER A 27 0.96 16.51 -2.99
N VAL A 28 0.89 17.75 -3.47
CA VAL A 28 1.91 18.40 -4.32
C VAL A 28 3.28 18.47 -3.65
N LEU A 29 3.30 18.51 -2.31
CA LEU A 29 4.54 18.49 -1.51
C LEU A 29 5.13 17.09 -1.37
N ARG A 30 4.33 16.06 -1.67
CA ARG A 30 4.64 14.65 -1.46
C ARG A 30 4.80 13.86 -2.75
N GLY A 31 4.77 14.52 -3.92
CA GLY A 31 4.70 13.99 -5.30
C GLY A 31 5.76 12.94 -5.69
N MET A 32 5.79 11.87 -4.90
CA MET A 32 6.63 10.71 -4.94
C MET A 32 5.68 9.51 -5.04
N THR A 33 6.19 8.42 -5.59
CA THR A 33 5.55 7.12 -5.52
C THR A 33 6.46 6.21 -4.71
N ALA A 34 5.90 5.46 -3.78
CA ALA A 34 6.61 4.37 -3.13
C ALA A 34 6.19 3.06 -3.80
N GLU A 35 7.14 2.18 -4.08
CA GLU A 35 6.89 0.86 -4.65
C GLU A 35 7.49 -0.19 -3.74
N GLU A 36 6.68 -1.18 -3.37
CA GLU A 36 7.09 -2.35 -2.61
C GLU A 36 6.40 -3.61 -3.15
N TYR A 37 6.92 -4.77 -2.76
CA TYR A 37 6.38 -6.06 -3.15
C TYR A 37 5.87 -6.81 -1.93
N THR A 38 4.75 -7.51 -2.07
CA THR A 38 4.22 -8.30 -0.97
C THR A 38 5.11 -9.48 -0.63
N ASP A 39 5.27 -9.75 0.65
CA ASP A 39 5.99 -10.91 1.16
C ASP A 39 5.20 -12.22 0.97
N SER A 40 5.74 -13.34 1.48
CA SER A 40 5.07 -14.65 1.41
C SER A 40 3.71 -14.72 2.10
N SER A 41 3.39 -13.73 2.94
CA SER A 41 2.14 -13.62 3.69
C SER A 41 1.20 -12.57 3.09
N GLY A 42 1.58 -11.91 1.98
CA GLY A 42 0.78 -10.89 1.31
C GLY A 42 1.01 -9.47 1.81
N HIS A 43 2.01 -9.21 2.64
CA HIS A 43 2.23 -7.88 3.23
C HIS A 43 3.30 -7.07 2.50
N ALA A 44 2.98 -5.82 2.16
CA ALA A 44 3.94 -4.82 1.67
C ALA A 44 4.02 -3.66 2.68
N TRP A 45 5.24 -3.40 3.16
CA TRP A 45 5.49 -2.42 4.23
C TRP A 45 6.08 -1.14 3.67
N PHE A 46 5.51 -0.01 4.03
CA PHE A 46 5.96 1.32 3.64
C PHE A 46 6.35 2.10 4.88
N ASP A 47 7.56 2.64 4.91
CA ASP A 47 8.04 3.50 5.98
C ASP A 47 8.72 4.76 5.46
N GLY A 48 8.80 5.77 6.32
CA GLY A 48 9.58 6.97 6.04
C GLY A 48 8.79 8.15 5.46
N TYR A 49 7.51 7.98 5.16
CA TYR A 49 6.67 9.04 4.60
C TYR A 49 5.89 9.80 5.67
N GLU A 50 5.46 11.02 5.33
CA GLU A 50 4.55 11.82 6.16
C GLU A 50 3.13 11.23 6.15
N GLU A 51 2.25 11.66 7.05
CA GLU A 51 0.86 11.22 7.04
C GLU A 51 0.04 11.98 5.99
N GLY A 52 -1.01 11.35 5.44
CA GLY A 52 -1.91 11.98 4.47
C GLY A 52 -2.46 11.03 3.40
N GLU A 53 -3.20 11.59 2.45
CA GLU A 53 -3.90 10.79 1.44
C GLU A 53 -2.94 10.15 0.41
N ILE A 54 -3.24 8.91 0.08
CA ILE A 54 -2.54 8.07 -0.88
C ILE A 54 -3.54 7.43 -1.83
N GLU A 55 -3.17 7.28 -3.10
CA GLU A 55 -3.84 6.35 -4.01
C GLU A 55 -3.03 5.05 -4.09
N VAL A 56 -3.69 3.91 -3.95
CA VAL A 56 -3.04 2.60 -3.91
C VAL A 56 -3.25 1.90 -5.24
N PHE A 57 -2.15 1.39 -5.81
CA PHE A 57 -2.17 0.60 -7.02
C PHE A 57 -1.59 -0.79 -6.75
N ILE A 58 -2.27 -1.83 -7.23
CA ILE A 58 -1.82 -3.21 -7.14
C ILE A 58 -1.68 -3.74 -8.58
N ASP A 59 -0.48 -4.16 -8.96
CA ASP A 59 -0.11 -4.53 -10.35
C ASP A 59 -0.54 -3.50 -11.41
N GLY A 60 -0.53 -2.22 -11.03
CA GLY A 60 -0.89 -1.10 -11.90
C GLY A 60 -2.39 -0.80 -12.01
N ALA A 61 -3.26 -1.56 -11.36
CA ALA A 61 -4.68 -1.21 -11.22
C ALA A 61 -4.89 -0.35 -9.96
N SER A 62 -5.68 0.73 -10.05
CA SER A 62 -6.03 1.57 -8.89
C SER A 62 -7.09 0.88 -8.04
N TYR A 63 -6.84 0.79 -6.73
CA TYR A 63 -7.76 0.25 -5.73
C TYR A 63 -8.41 1.35 -4.88
N GLY A 64 -8.12 2.62 -5.19
CA GLY A 64 -8.74 3.78 -4.58
C GLY A 64 -7.83 4.56 -3.65
N THR A 65 -8.42 5.54 -2.97
CA THR A 65 -7.74 6.48 -2.09
C THR A 65 -7.88 6.06 -0.63
N TYR A 66 -6.76 6.04 0.07
CA TYR A 66 -6.65 5.67 1.49
C TYR A 66 -5.88 6.76 2.24
N HIS A 67 -5.90 6.66 3.58
CA HIS A 67 -5.14 7.57 4.43
C HIS A 67 -3.91 6.85 4.99
N TYR A 68 -2.73 7.34 4.61
CA TYR A 68 -1.45 6.91 5.18
C TYR A 68 -1.28 7.56 6.54
N SER A 69 -1.27 6.78 7.60
CA SER A 69 -1.03 7.22 8.98
C SER A 69 -0.06 6.27 9.66
N ASP A 70 0.62 6.71 10.72
CA ASP A 70 1.56 5.85 11.44
C ASP A 70 0.87 4.64 12.06
N GLY A 71 1.40 3.44 11.78
CA GLY A 71 0.81 2.17 12.17
C GLY A 71 -0.48 1.82 11.42
N GLY A 72 -0.81 2.55 10.35
CA GLY A 72 -1.97 2.27 9.52
C GLY A 72 -1.81 0.96 8.75
N SER A 73 -2.91 0.24 8.58
CA SER A 73 -2.93 -0.94 7.71
C SER A 73 -4.19 -0.94 6.85
N ILE A 74 -4.04 -1.41 5.62
CA ILE A 74 -5.16 -1.64 4.71
C ILE A 74 -5.10 -3.06 4.19
N THR A 75 -6.28 -3.64 3.96
CA THR A 75 -6.41 -4.95 3.33
C THR A 75 -7.09 -4.79 1.99
N ILE A 76 -6.46 -5.33 0.95
CA ILE A 76 -6.95 -5.29 -0.42
C ILE A 76 -7.21 -6.72 -0.88
N THR A 77 -8.43 -6.98 -1.33
CA THR A 77 -8.81 -8.25 -1.94
C THR A 77 -8.66 -8.15 -3.45
N LYS A 78 -7.98 -9.13 -4.04
CA LYS A 78 -7.75 -9.24 -5.49
C LYS A 78 -8.48 -10.43 -6.10
#